data_AF-M7TED2-F1
#
_entry.id   AF-M7TED2-F1
#
_cell.length_a   1.000
_cell.length_b   1.000
_cell.length_c   1.000
_cell.angle_alpha   90.00
_cell.angle_beta   90.00
_cell.angle_gamma   90.00
#
_symmetry.space_group_name_H-M   'P 1'
#
loop_
_entity.id
_entity.type
_entity.pdbx_description
1 polymer ?
#
loop_
_entity_poly.entity_id
_entity_poly.type
_entity_poly.pdbx_seq_one_letter_code
_entity_poly.pdbx_strand_id
1 'polypeptide(L)'
;MMTTDITTGLFGKGVGPLAVEEGLVMIPEGCGGRGREATVDVRVFNTNTRRLYIETVEINDGGEEGKEIEERDRGVPVREVGEYRIHGVGRPGAEIKIAFVRPAGSMRDHLFPTGNPVDVLRIPLPLPSMVVAVASTRNEQQDIWPVRTTLNDAANPFVVIDAASLPPALRIALAFTSPSSTQGTGIGTGVPVLNDADLAPYLDTIEAIRRAGAVRMGLASFS
;
A
#
# COMPACT_ATOMS: atom_id res chain seq x y z
N MET A 1 -8.51 14.99 -15.29
CA MET A 1 -9.25 13.74 -15.09
C MET A 1 -8.41 12.91 -14.13
N MET A 2 -8.69 12.96 -12.83
CA MET A 2 -8.01 12.12 -11.84
C MET A 2 -8.55 10.70 -12.03
N THR A 3 -7.70 9.80 -12.53
CA THR A 3 -8.04 8.40 -12.72
C THR A 3 -8.21 7.74 -11.34
N THR A 4 -9.43 7.35 -11.01
CA THR A 4 -9.77 6.60 -9.80
C THR A 4 -9.47 5.12 -10.01
N ASP A 5 -8.24 4.78 -10.40
CA ASP A 5 -7.88 3.42 -10.82
C ASP A 5 -7.29 2.56 -9.68
N ILE A 6 -7.19 3.13 -8.47
CA ILE A 6 -6.44 2.52 -7.37
C ILE A 6 -7.28 2.31 -6.10
N THR A 7 -6.88 1.31 -5.33
CA THR A 7 -7.33 1.10 -3.95
C THR A 7 -6.49 1.94 -3.00
N THR A 8 -7.13 2.79 -2.20
CA THR A 8 -6.43 3.49 -1.11
C THR A 8 -6.74 2.82 0.22
N GLY A 9 -5.83 1.98 0.71
CA GLY A 9 -6.03 1.23 1.96
C GLY A 9 -6.15 2.08 3.23
N LEU A 10 -5.79 3.37 3.18
CA LEU A 10 -5.93 4.30 4.31
C LEU A 10 -7.31 4.97 4.37
N PHE A 11 -7.83 5.45 3.24
CA PHE A 11 -9.18 6.06 3.21
C PHE A 11 -10.30 5.01 3.17
N GLY A 12 -9.99 3.78 2.74
CA GLY A 12 -10.94 2.66 2.82
C GLY A 12 -11.40 2.39 4.26
N LYS A 13 -10.52 2.60 5.25
CA LYS A 13 -10.73 2.27 6.68
C LYS A 13 -11.89 3.00 7.36
N GLY A 14 -12.39 4.07 6.74
CA GLY A 14 -13.53 4.83 7.25
C GLY A 14 -14.87 4.38 6.66
N VAL A 15 -14.86 3.53 5.63
CA VAL A 15 -16.10 3.12 4.93
C VAL A 15 -16.93 2.18 5.79
N GLY A 16 -16.29 1.20 6.44
CA GLY A 16 -16.94 0.27 7.35
C GLY A 16 -17.60 0.96 8.55
N PRO A 17 -16.85 1.75 9.35
CA PRO A 17 -17.42 2.49 10.47
C PRO A 17 -18.57 3.41 10.06
N LEU A 18 -18.39 4.20 8.99
CA LEU A 18 -19.44 5.10 8.49
C LEU A 18 -20.70 4.33 8.07
N ALA A 19 -20.53 3.20 7.38
CA ALA A 19 -21.67 2.38 6.96
C ALA A 19 -22.45 1.78 8.14
N VAL A 20 -21.77 1.53 9.26
CA VAL A 20 -22.40 1.07 10.50
C VAL A 20 -23.13 2.21 11.22
N GLU A 21 -22.51 3.39 11.34
CA GLU A 21 -23.11 4.55 12.02
C GLU A 21 -24.29 5.16 11.27
N GLU A 22 -24.24 5.16 9.94
CA GLU A 22 -25.31 5.69 9.07
C GLU A 22 -26.40 4.64 8.77
N GLY A 23 -26.31 3.43 9.33
CA GLY A 23 -27.32 2.38 9.15
C GLY A 23 -27.36 1.78 7.74
N LEU A 24 -26.28 1.93 6.96
CA LEU A 24 -26.15 1.32 5.62
C LEU A 24 -25.92 -0.19 5.67
N VAL A 25 -25.61 -0.74 6.85
CA VAL A 25 -25.40 -2.17 7.10
C VAL A 25 -26.35 -2.65 8.18
N MET A 26 -27.07 -3.73 7.88
CA MET A 26 -27.92 -4.40 8.87
C MET A 26 -27.07 -5.15 9.88
N ILE A 27 -27.22 -4.82 11.16
CA ILE A 27 -26.59 -5.54 12.26
C ILE A 27 -27.57 -6.62 12.74
N PRO A 28 -27.22 -7.92 12.65
CA PRO A 28 -28.10 -8.99 13.12
C PRO A 28 -28.43 -8.85 14.61
N GLU A 29 -29.68 -9.18 14.97
CA GLU A 29 -30.09 -9.24 16.37
C GLU A 29 -29.21 -10.24 17.15
N GLY A 30 -28.68 -9.82 18.30
CA GLY A 30 -27.74 -10.61 19.11
C GLY A 30 -26.26 -10.44 18.76
N CYS A 31 -25.91 -9.62 17.75
CA CYS A 31 -24.55 -9.08 17.57
C CYS A 31 -24.30 -7.97 18.60
N GLY A 32 -24.16 -8.36 19.87
CA GLY A 32 -24.17 -7.44 21.01
C GLY A 32 -24.87 -8.12 22.17
N GLY A 33 -24.12 -8.40 23.22
CA GLY A 33 -24.64 -8.97 24.44
C GLY A 33 -23.80 -8.46 25.60
N ARG A 34 -24.46 -8.16 26.73
CA ARG A 34 -23.83 -7.63 27.94
C ARG A 34 -22.47 -8.27 28.21
N GLY A 35 -21.40 -7.50 28.04
CA GLY A 35 -20.03 -7.90 28.35
C GLY A 35 -19.25 -8.60 27.22
N ARG A 36 -19.77 -8.66 25.99
CA ARG A 36 -19.04 -9.15 24.82
C ARG A 36 -18.73 -8.01 23.85
N GLU A 37 -17.47 -7.87 23.47
CA GLU A 37 -17.03 -7.01 22.39
C GLU A 37 -17.77 -7.41 21.10
N ALA A 38 -18.67 -6.55 20.64
CA ALA A 38 -19.50 -6.81 19.48
C ALA A 38 -18.78 -6.29 18.24
N THR A 39 -18.57 -7.16 17.27
CA THR A 39 -17.91 -6.83 16.01
C THR A 39 -18.83 -7.07 14.83
N VAL A 40 -18.77 -6.19 13.84
CA VAL A 40 -19.54 -6.28 12.58
C VAL A 40 -18.58 -6.37 11.41
N ASP A 41 -18.77 -7.37 10.54
CA ASP A 41 -18.02 -7.51 9.29
C ASP A 41 -18.73 -6.76 8.17
N VAL A 42 -18.16 -5.63 7.76
CA VAL A 42 -18.66 -4.82 6.64
C VAL A 42 -17.97 -5.25 5.35
N ARG A 43 -18.76 -5.73 4.39
CA ARG A 43 -18.27 -6.11 3.05
C ARG A 43 -18.27 -4.90 2.14
N VAL A 44 -17.10 -4.37 1.82
CA VAL A 44 -16.95 -3.18 0.99
C VAL A 44 -16.53 -3.54 -0.43
N PHE A 45 -17.33 -3.12 -1.41
CA PHE A 45 -17.01 -3.24 -2.83
C PHE A 45 -16.33 -1.97 -3.32
N ASN A 46 -15.03 -2.05 -3.63
CA ASN A 46 -14.29 -0.95 -4.22
C ASN A 46 -14.62 -0.85 -5.72
N THR A 47 -15.31 0.21 -6.13
CA THR A 47 -15.71 0.43 -7.53
C THR A 47 -14.53 0.74 -8.46
N ASN A 48 -13.40 1.24 -7.93
CA ASN A 48 -12.19 1.54 -8.68
C ASN A 48 -11.53 0.26 -9.21
N THR A 49 -11.35 -0.73 -8.32
CA THR A 49 -10.65 -1.99 -8.64
C THR A 49 -11.60 -3.16 -8.86
N ARG A 50 -12.91 -2.96 -8.61
CA ARG A 50 -13.94 -4.00 -8.60
C ARG A 50 -13.59 -5.17 -7.68
N ARG A 51 -12.86 -4.88 -6.60
CA ARG A 51 -12.44 -5.86 -5.59
C ARG A 51 -13.21 -5.66 -4.29
N LEU A 52 -13.39 -6.76 -3.57
CA LEU A 52 -14.04 -6.79 -2.29
C LEU A 52 -12.98 -6.80 -1.19
N TYR A 53 -13.19 -6.01 -0.15
CA TYR A 53 -12.50 -6.16 1.13
C TYR A 53 -13.52 -6.19 2.26
N ILE A 54 -13.11 -6.73 3.41
CA ILE A 54 -13.94 -6.83 4.61
C ILE A 54 -13.29 -5.95 5.67
N GLU A 55 -14.10 -5.10 6.30
CA GLU A 55 -13.70 -4.34 7.49
C GLU A 55 -14.45 -4.89 8.69
N THR A 56 -13.72 -5.41 9.67
CA THR A 56 -14.28 -5.81 10.96
C THR A 56 -14.22 -4.61 11.89
N VAL A 57 -15.39 -4.11 12.29
CA VAL A 57 -15.57 -2.90 13.10
C VAL A 57 -16.12 -3.27 14.46
N GLU A 58 -15.54 -2.74 15.52
CA GLU A 58 -16.08 -2.84 16.87
C GLU A 58 -17.23 -1.83 17.07
N ILE A 59 -18.36 -2.30 17.58
CA ILE A 59 -19.53 -1.46 17.89
C ILE A 59 -19.72 -1.33 19.39
N ASN A 60 -20.17 -0.15 19.84
CA ASN A 60 -20.60 0.02 21.22
C ASN A 60 -22.01 -0.57 21.34
N ASP A 61 -22.20 -1.49 22.29
CA ASP A 61 -23.51 -2.09 22.54
C ASP A 61 -24.48 -0.99 23.01
N GLY A 62 -25.36 -0.55 22.11
CA GLY A 62 -26.36 0.50 22.34
C GLY A 62 -27.69 -0.02 22.89
N GLY A 63 -27.74 -1.27 23.37
CA GLY A 63 -28.95 -1.86 23.93
C GLY A 63 -29.19 -1.44 25.37
N GLU A 64 -29.81 -0.27 25.60
CA GLU A 64 -30.66 -0.15 26.79
C GLU A 64 -31.81 -1.16 26.64
N GLU A 65 -31.92 -2.11 27.58
CA GLU A 65 -33.07 -3.03 27.64
C GLU A 65 -34.38 -2.22 27.58
N GLY A 66 -35.18 -2.43 26.54
CA GLY A 66 -36.51 -1.83 26.43
C GLY A 66 -36.67 -0.67 25.44
N LYS A 67 -35.67 -0.33 24.63
CA LYS A 67 -35.92 0.51 23.44
C LYS A 67 -36.62 -0.32 22.38
N GLU A 68 -37.94 -0.14 22.29
CA GLU A 68 -38.73 -0.71 21.20
C GLU A 68 -38.16 -0.33 19.85
N ILE A 69 -38.17 -1.34 19.00
CA ILE A 69 -37.69 -1.38 17.65
C ILE A 69 -38.64 -0.54 16.78
N GLU A 70 -38.58 0.79 16.86
CA GLU A 70 -39.33 1.67 15.95
C GLU A 70 -38.45 2.51 15.03
N GLU A 71 -37.12 2.44 15.15
CA GLU A 71 -36.21 3.13 14.23
C GLU A 71 -35.04 2.20 13.84
N ARG A 72 -35.32 1.10 13.15
CA ARG A 72 -34.28 0.22 12.53
C ARG A 72 -33.46 0.91 11.42
N ASP A 73 -33.78 2.18 11.12
CA ASP A 73 -33.11 3.02 10.11
C ASP A 73 -31.98 3.90 10.70
N ARG A 74 -31.74 3.86 12.02
CA ARG A 74 -30.59 4.54 12.62
C ARG A 74 -29.47 3.54 12.86
N GLY A 75 -28.27 3.86 12.36
CA GLY A 75 -27.08 3.02 12.59
C GLY A 75 -26.67 2.94 14.05
N VAL A 76 -25.60 2.19 14.30
CA VAL A 76 -25.10 1.88 15.65
C VAL A 76 -23.78 2.63 15.88
N PRO A 77 -23.58 3.26 17.06
CA PRO A 77 -22.32 3.92 17.36
C PRO A 77 -21.16 2.93 17.34
N VAL A 78 -20.12 3.25 16.58
CA VAL A 78 -18.89 2.46 16.53
C VAL A 78 -17.97 2.83 17.69
N ARG A 79 -17.10 1.89 18.07
CA ARG A 79 -16.09 2.17 19.08
C ARG A 79 -14.93 2.91 18.42
N GLU A 80 -14.71 4.16 18.84
CA GLU A 80 -13.57 4.96 18.37
C GLU A 80 -12.36 4.86 19.31
N VAL A 81 -12.61 4.69 20.61
CA VAL A 81 -11.60 4.68 21.66
C VAL A 81 -11.08 3.26 21.91
N GLY A 82 -9.77 3.10 21.85
CA GLY A 82 -9.07 1.85 22.13
C GLY A 82 -7.56 2.07 22.27
N GLU A 83 -6.84 0.98 22.52
CA GLU A 83 -5.39 1.00 22.78
C GLU A 83 -4.55 0.60 21.55
N TYR A 84 -5.19 0.34 20.40
CA TYR A 84 -4.50 -0.06 19.19
C TYR A 84 -3.68 1.10 18.61
N ARG A 85 -2.45 0.83 18.17
CA ARG A 85 -1.52 1.84 17.65
C ARG A 85 -1.10 1.52 16.23
N ILE A 86 -1.20 2.52 15.35
CA ILE A 86 -0.67 2.50 13.99
C ILE A 86 0.55 3.40 13.94
N HIS A 87 1.67 2.89 13.45
CA HIS A 87 2.87 3.71 13.24
C HIS A 87 2.56 4.89 12.30
N GLY A 88 2.92 6.11 12.73
CA GLY A 88 2.61 7.35 12.02
C GLY A 88 1.34 8.06 12.50
N VAL A 89 0.53 7.45 13.38
CA VAL A 89 -0.64 8.09 14.00
C VAL A 89 -0.30 8.46 15.46
N GLY A 90 -0.53 9.73 15.83
CA GLY A 90 -0.08 10.27 17.12
C GLY A 90 -0.83 9.71 18.35
N ARG A 91 -2.09 9.28 18.17
CA ARG A 91 -2.96 8.79 19.24
C ARG A 91 -3.41 7.35 18.96
N PRO A 92 -3.59 6.52 20.00
CA PRO A 92 -4.22 5.22 19.85
C PRO A 92 -5.72 5.36 19.54
N GLY A 93 -6.33 4.28 19.06
CA GLY A 93 -7.76 4.19 18.80
C GLY A 93 -8.24 2.74 18.84
N ALA A 94 -9.51 2.51 18.57
CA ALA A 94 -10.03 1.16 18.38
C ALA A 94 -9.42 0.50 17.13
N GLU A 95 -9.27 -0.83 17.15
CA GLU A 95 -8.74 -1.56 16.00
C GLU A 95 -9.83 -1.76 14.94
N ILE A 96 -9.50 -1.46 13.68
CA ILE A 96 -10.31 -1.85 12.52
C ILE A 96 -9.49 -2.85 11.71
N LYS A 97 -9.96 -4.11 11.66
CA LYS A 97 -9.27 -5.17 10.91
C LYS A 97 -9.74 -5.16 9.48
N ILE A 98 -8.79 -5.28 8.54
CA ILE A 98 -9.11 -5.27 7.11
C ILE A 98 -8.58 -6.54 6.46
N ALA A 99 -9.47 -7.23 5.75
CA ALA A 99 -9.13 -8.41 4.96
C ALA A 99 -9.45 -8.18 3.48
N PHE A 100 -8.42 -8.22 2.62
CA PHE A 100 -8.62 -8.16 1.17
C PHE A 100 -9.06 -9.53 0.64
N VAL A 101 -10.24 -9.60 0.03
CA VAL A 101 -10.80 -10.86 -0.49
C VAL A 101 -10.30 -11.07 -1.92
N ARG A 102 -9.49 -12.12 -2.14
CA ARG A 102 -8.87 -12.44 -3.45
C ARG A 102 -8.19 -11.20 -4.07
N PRO A 103 -7.12 -10.67 -3.44
CA PRO A 103 -6.51 -9.40 -3.82
C PRO A 103 -5.82 -9.41 -5.19
N ALA A 104 -5.49 -10.60 -5.72
CA ALA A 104 -4.76 -10.75 -6.97
C ALA A 104 -5.54 -10.24 -8.18
N GLY A 105 -4.81 -9.65 -9.13
CA GLY A 105 -5.32 -9.23 -10.44
C GLY A 105 -6.20 -7.99 -10.40
N SER A 106 -5.95 -7.05 -9.47
CA SER A 106 -6.81 -5.87 -9.29
C SER A 106 -7.02 -5.08 -10.59
N MET A 107 -6.02 -5.04 -11.47
CA MET A 107 -6.06 -4.37 -12.76
C MET A 107 -5.87 -5.31 -13.96
N ARG A 108 -5.28 -6.50 -13.77
CA ARG A 108 -4.89 -7.42 -14.85
C ARG A 108 -5.32 -8.87 -14.66
N ASP A 109 -6.25 -9.12 -13.76
CA ASP A 109 -6.87 -10.43 -13.47
C ASP A 109 -5.91 -11.54 -13.02
N HIS A 110 -4.61 -11.30 -13.05
CA HIS A 110 -3.54 -12.23 -12.69
C HIS A 110 -2.63 -11.60 -11.64
N LEU A 111 -2.13 -12.40 -10.70
CA LEU A 111 -1.14 -11.97 -9.70
C LEU A 111 0.17 -11.49 -10.36
N PHE A 112 0.59 -12.19 -11.42
CA PHE A 112 1.74 -11.84 -12.26
C PHE A 112 1.23 -11.49 -13.65
N PRO A 113 1.08 -10.19 -13.99
CA PRO A 113 0.55 -9.77 -15.29
C PRO A 113 1.34 -10.31 -16.49
N THR A 114 2.62 -10.62 -16.30
CA THR A 114 3.51 -11.20 -17.32
C THR A 114 3.49 -12.73 -17.37
N GLY A 115 2.85 -13.39 -16.39
CA GLY A 115 2.92 -14.83 -16.17
C GLY A 115 4.21 -15.30 -15.48
N ASN A 116 5.20 -14.42 -15.27
CA ASN A 116 6.48 -14.78 -14.66
C ASN A 116 6.57 -14.26 -13.22
N PRO A 117 7.06 -15.06 -12.25
CA PRO A 117 7.39 -14.58 -10.92
C PRO A 117 8.54 -13.56 -10.90
N VAL A 118 9.42 -13.62 -11.90
CA VAL A 118 10.56 -12.72 -12.08
C VAL A 118 10.69 -12.35 -13.55
N ASP A 119 10.78 -11.06 -13.84
CA ASP A 119 11.10 -10.50 -15.15
C ASP A 119 12.46 -9.78 -15.10
N VAL A 120 13.04 -9.55 -16.27
CA VAL A 120 14.21 -8.67 -16.43
C VAL A 120 13.78 -7.46 -17.24
N LEU A 121 13.72 -6.30 -16.58
CA LEU A 121 13.49 -5.02 -17.25
C LEU A 121 14.81 -4.46 -17.77
N ARG A 122 14.78 -3.97 -19.00
CA ARG A 122 15.92 -3.31 -19.64
C ARG A 122 15.71 -1.81 -19.55
N ILE A 123 16.46 -1.16 -18.65
CA ILE A 123 16.24 0.24 -18.28
C ILE A 123 17.32 1.12 -18.90
N PRO A 124 16.95 2.16 -19.68
CA PRO A 124 17.90 3.20 -20.05
C PRO A 124 18.37 3.90 -18.77
N LEU A 125 19.67 3.90 -18.50
CA LEU A 125 20.21 4.58 -17.33
C LEU A 125 20.63 6.01 -17.70
N PRO A 126 19.91 7.06 -17.24
CA PRO A 126 20.51 8.36 -17.10
C PRO A 126 21.31 8.35 -15.79
N LEU A 127 22.52 7.80 -15.80
CA LEU A 127 23.41 8.05 -14.67
C LEU A 127 23.89 9.50 -14.76
N PRO A 128 23.90 10.28 -13.67
CA PRO A 128 24.58 11.57 -13.64
C PRO A 128 26.01 11.38 -14.13
N SER A 129 26.49 12.28 -15.00
CA SER A 129 27.82 12.20 -15.66
C SER A 129 29.00 11.98 -14.69
N MET A 130 28.79 12.21 -13.39
CA MET A 130 29.76 11.99 -12.31
C MET A 130 29.96 10.50 -11.96
N VAL A 131 29.01 9.61 -12.25
CA VAL A 131 29.14 8.15 -12.06
C VAL A 131 29.78 7.47 -13.28
N VAL A 132 29.68 8.09 -14.46
CA VAL A 132 30.21 7.56 -15.73
C VAL A 132 31.75 7.49 -15.73
N ALA A 133 32.43 8.20 -14.82
CA ALA A 133 33.89 8.22 -14.74
C ALA A 133 34.52 6.93 -14.17
N VAL A 134 33.76 6.10 -13.44
CA VAL A 134 34.29 4.85 -12.84
C VAL A 134 34.09 3.63 -13.76
N ALA A 135 33.28 3.76 -14.82
CA ALA A 135 33.04 2.73 -15.82
C ALA A 135 33.65 3.14 -17.17
N SER A 136 34.96 3.37 -17.20
CA SER A 136 35.69 3.68 -18.43
C SER A 136 35.95 2.41 -19.24
N THR A 137 34.97 2.01 -20.07
CA THR A 137 35.18 1.43 -21.41
C THR A 137 33.89 1.64 -22.21
N ARG A 138 33.78 2.81 -22.86
CA ARG A 138 32.62 3.19 -23.68
C ARG A 138 32.35 2.17 -24.78
N ASN A 139 31.13 1.64 -24.82
CA ASN A 139 30.45 1.24 -26.04
C ASN A 139 29.04 1.85 -26.02
N GLU A 140 28.61 2.42 -27.14
CA GLU A 140 27.30 3.08 -27.35
C GLU A 140 26.09 2.14 -27.16
N GLN A 141 26.30 0.86 -26.84
CA GLN A 141 25.28 -0.13 -26.45
C GLN A 141 25.14 -0.34 -24.92
N GLN A 142 25.90 0.34 -24.06
CA GLN A 142 25.88 0.15 -22.60
C GLN A 142 24.84 0.98 -21.83
N ASP A 143 24.05 1.83 -22.50
CA ASP A 143 23.06 2.69 -21.83
C ASP A 143 21.85 1.93 -21.28
N ILE A 144 21.73 0.62 -21.54
CA ILE A 144 20.60 -0.22 -21.12
C ILE A 144 21.05 -1.22 -20.07
N TRP A 145 20.56 -1.08 -18.85
CA TRP A 145 20.90 -1.95 -17.73
C TRP A 145 19.80 -2.97 -17.42
N PRO A 146 20.14 -4.26 -17.25
CA PRO A 146 19.18 -5.28 -16.85
C PRO A 146 18.89 -5.20 -15.35
N VAL A 147 17.64 -4.95 -14.99
CA VAL A 147 17.14 -4.95 -13.61
C VAL A 147 16.20 -6.13 -13.43
N ARG A 148 16.45 -6.96 -12.43
CA ARG A 148 15.57 -8.08 -12.09
C ARG A 148 14.42 -7.55 -11.24
N THR A 149 13.20 -7.86 -11.64
CA THR A 149 11.99 -7.37 -10.97
C THR A 149 10.94 -8.45 -10.83
N THR A 150 10.04 -8.24 -9.87
CA THR A 150 8.78 -8.97 -9.77
C THR A 150 7.66 -7.97 -10.01
N LEU A 151 6.86 -8.23 -11.04
CA LEU A 151 5.72 -7.40 -11.44
C LEU A 151 4.47 -8.02 -10.83
N ASN A 152 3.96 -7.41 -9.76
CA ASN A 152 2.85 -7.93 -8.99
C ASN A 152 1.62 -7.05 -9.16
N ASP A 153 0.46 -7.67 -9.31
CA ASP A 153 -0.82 -7.00 -9.22
C ASP A 153 -1.66 -7.64 -8.11
N ALA A 154 -1.51 -7.12 -6.89
CA ALA A 154 -2.30 -7.51 -5.73
C ALA A 154 -2.76 -6.25 -4.99
N ALA A 155 -4.07 -6.05 -4.93
CA ALA A 155 -4.76 -4.82 -4.49
C ALA A 155 -4.47 -3.58 -5.35
N ASN A 156 -3.20 -3.34 -5.71
CA ASN A 156 -2.72 -2.40 -6.71
C ASN A 156 -1.47 -3.00 -7.42
N PRO A 157 -1.16 -2.61 -8.67
CA PRO A 157 0.08 -3.01 -9.31
C PRO A 157 1.31 -2.34 -8.70
N PHE A 158 2.36 -3.12 -8.44
CA PHE A 158 3.65 -2.62 -7.96
C PHE A 158 4.82 -3.43 -8.53
N VAL A 159 6.01 -2.81 -8.51
CA VAL A 159 7.26 -3.40 -8.98
C VAL A 159 8.17 -3.63 -7.79
N VAL A 160 8.54 -4.89 -7.52
CA VAL A 160 9.60 -5.22 -6.56
C VAL A 160 10.90 -5.36 -7.34
N ILE A 161 11.99 -4.81 -6.81
CA ILE A 161 13.30 -4.79 -7.47
C ILE A 161 14.29 -5.60 -6.63
N ASP A 162 15.05 -6.48 -7.28
CA ASP A 162 16.23 -7.08 -6.67
C ASP A 162 17.32 -6.01 -6.55
N ALA A 163 17.57 -5.54 -5.33
CA ALA A 163 18.55 -4.49 -5.06
C ALA A 163 19.96 -4.87 -5.56
N ALA A 164 20.32 -6.16 -5.59
CA ALA A 164 21.62 -6.60 -6.09
C ALA A 164 21.77 -6.39 -7.60
N SER A 165 20.65 -6.36 -8.33
CA SER A 165 20.61 -6.12 -9.78
C SER A 165 20.65 -4.65 -10.17
N LEU A 166 20.56 -3.72 -9.20
CA LEU A 166 20.69 -2.30 -9.48
C LEU A 166 22.14 -1.90 -9.80
N PRO A 167 22.35 -0.81 -10.56
CA PRO A 167 23.68 -0.26 -10.79
C PRO A 167 24.41 0.04 -9.47
N PRO A 168 25.75 -0.14 -9.38
CA PRO A 168 26.50 0.04 -8.14
C PRO A 168 26.27 1.40 -7.45
N ALA A 169 26.16 2.49 -8.20
CA ALA A 169 25.89 3.81 -7.64
C ALA A 169 24.54 3.89 -6.90
N LEU A 170 23.49 3.32 -7.49
CA LEU A 170 22.16 3.21 -6.87
C LEU A 170 22.18 2.29 -5.65
N ARG A 171 22.90 1.16 -5.74
CA ARG A 171 23.07 0.26 -4.60
C ARG A 171 23.74 0.94 -3.43
N ILE A 172 24.80 1.70 -3.71
CA ILE A 172 25.55 2.45 -2.69
C ILE A 172 24.67 3.53 -2.07
N ALA A 173 23.92 4.29 -2.87
CA ALA A 173 22.99 5.30 -2.37
C ALA A 173 21.88 4.71 -1.48
N LEU A 174 21.29 3.58 -1.89
CA LEU A 174 20.29 2.85 -1.11
C LEU A 174 20.91 2.13 0.11
N ALA A 175 22.21 1.86 0.10
CA ALA A 175 22.92 1.23 1.21
C ALA A 175 23.40 2.23 2.27
N PHE A 176 23.86 3.42 1.89
CA PHE A 176 24.20 4.51 2.81
C PHE A 176 22.98 5.09 3.54
N THR A 177 21.79 4.65 3.13
CA THR A 177 20.50 5.00 3.71
C THR A 177 19.90 3.82 4.49
N SER A 178 20.70 2.78 4.75
CA SER A 178 20.49 1.86 5.87
C SER A 178 21.22 2.38 7.12
N PRO A 179 20.66 2.21 8.33
CA PRO A 179 21.31 2.69 9.54
C PRO A 179 22.66 2.00 9.74
N SER A 180 23.74 2.77 9.63
CA SER A 180 24.98 2.40 10.28
C SER A 180 24.76 2.54 11.78
N SER A 181 25.00 1.45 12.51
CA SER A 181 25.01 1.41 13.96
C SER A 181 26.02 2.41 14.51
N THR A 182 25.58 3.62 14.86
CA THR A 182 26.34 4.55 15.70
C THR A 182 25.46 4.91 16.88
N GLN A 183 25.95 4.56 18.07
CA GLN A 183 25.30 4.77 19.35
C GLN A 183 24.92 6.25 19.52
N GLY A 184 23.66 6.50 19.81
CA GLY A 184 23.14 7.79 20.27
C GLY A 184 21.89 7.52 21.08
N THR A 185 21.96 7.73 22.39
CA THR A 185 20.84 7.62 23.32
C THR A 185 19.75 8.63 22.96
N GLY A 186 18.70 8.18 22.27
CA GLY A 186 17.53 8.97 21.94
C GLY A 186 16.52 8.11 21.19
N ILE A 187 15.25 8.22 21.55
CA ILE A 187 14.13 7.47 20.95
C ILE A 187 13.94 7.99 19.53
N GLY A 188 14.70 7.46 18.58
CA GLY A 188 14.64 7.78 17.16
C GLY A 188 14.70 6.47 16.38
N THR A 189 13.66 6.19 15.60
CA THR A 189 13.61 5.06 14.68
C THR A 189 14.79 5.15 13.73
N GLY A 190 15.77 4.24 13.85
CA GLY A 190 16.96 4.17 13.00
C GLY A 190 16.65 3.80 11.55
N VAL A 191 15.67 4.43 10.92
CA VAL A 191 15.41 4.35 9.49
C VAL A 191 15.78 5.72 8.93
N PRO A 192 16.82 5.82 8.10
CA PRO A 192 17.13 7.06 7.40
C PRO A 192 15.91 7.49 6.58
N VAL A 193 15.32 8.63 6.95
CA VAL A 193 14.28 9.27 6.13
C VAL A 193 15.02 9.95 4.99
N LEU A 194 15.00 9.31 3.82
CA LEU A 194 15.46 9.91 2.58
C LEU A 194 14.63 11.18 2.32
N ASN A 195 15.27 12.34 2.29
CA ASN A 195 14.62 13.55 1.82
C ASN A 195 14.63 13.57 0.29
N ASP A 196 13.79 14.42 -0.31
CA ASP A 196 13.68 14.53 -1.77
C ASP A 196 15.00 14.91 -2.44
N ALA A 197 15.89 15.64 -1.75
CA ALA A 197 17.19 16.04 -2.29
C ALA A 197 18.18 14.87 -2.38
N ASP A 198 18.16 13.95 -1.42
CA ASP A 198 18.99 12.74 -1.41
C ASP A 198 18.55 11.74 -2.50
N LEU A 199 17.26 11.74 -2.82
CA LEU A 199 16.65 10.91 -3.87
C LEU A 199 16.71 11.53 -5.27
N ALA A 200 16.81 12.87 -5.37
CA ALA A 200 16.75 13.59 -6.64
C ALA A 200 17.65 13.01 -7.76
N PRO A 201 18.91 12.59 -7.51
CA PRO A 201 19.78 12.01 -8.54
C PRO A 201 19.30 10.64 -9.07
N TYR A 202 18.38 9.99 -8.36
CA TYR A 202 17.92 8.63 -8.61
C TYR A 202 16.47 8.58 -9.09
N LEU A 203 15.73 9.68 -8.96
CA LEU A 203 14.32 9.77 -9.36
C LEU A 203 14.11 9.38 -10.83
N ASP A 204 14.99 9.81 -11.73
CA ASP A 204 14.90 9.46 -13.15
C ASP A 204 15.04 7.96 -13.38
N THR A 205 15.91 7.28 -12.63
CA THR A 205 16.08 5.83 -12.74
C THR A 205 14.88 5.09 -12.13
N ILE A 206 14.40 5.53 -10.98
CA ILE A 206 13.20 4.97 -10.33
C ILE A 206 11.99 5.12 -11.25
N GLU A 207 11.82 6.29 -11.86
CA GLU A 207 10.75 6.58 -12.83
C GLU A 207 10.91 5.74 -14.10
N ALA A 208 12.12 5.55 -14.61
CA ALA A 208 12.37 4.68 -15.76
C ALA A 208 12.00 3.22 -15.44
N ILE A 209 12.34 2.70 -14.26
CA ILE A 209 11.92 1.37 -13.80
C ILE A 209 10.40 1.30 -13.67
N ARG A 210 9.77 2.30 -13.04
CA ARG A 210 8.31 2.35 -12.87
C ARG A 210 7.59 2.34 -14.21
N ARG A 211 8.05 3.14 -15.18
CA ARG A 211 7.49 3.23 -16.53
C ARG A 211 7.68 1.93 -17.31
N ALA A 212 8.89 1.37 -17.30
CA ALA A 212 9.16 0.08 -17.97
C ALA A 212 8.32 -1.05 -17.36
N GLY A 213 8.17 -1.07 -16.03
CA GLY A 213 7.29 -2.00 -15.33
C GLY A 213 5.82 -1.81 -15.73
N ALA A 214 5.32 -0.57 -15.79
CA ALA A 214 3.96 -0.28 -16.23
C ALA A 214 3.70 -0.76 -17.67
N VAL A 215 4.59 -0.47 -18.61
CA VAL A 215 4.47 -0.95 -19.99
C VAL A 215 4.58 -2.48 -20.06
N ARG A 216 5.51 -3.08 -19.33
CA ARG A 216 5.69 -4.55 -19.32
C ARG A 216 4.51 -5.27 -18.71
N MET A 217 3.92 -4.70 -17.67
CA MET A 217 2.64 -5.18 -17.14
C MET A 217 1.54 -4.99 -18.17
N GLY A 218 1.62 -4.00 -19.07
CA GLY A 218 0.65 -3.59 -20.10
C GLY A 218 -0.30 -2.45 -19.69
N LEU A 219 0.05 -1.71 -18.63
CA LEU A 219 -0.78 -0.66 -18.00
C LEU A 219 -0.63 0.67 -18.76
N ALA A 220 0.39 0.76 -19.60
CA ALA A 220 0.69 1.88 -20.47
C ALA A 220 1.27 1.35 -21.79
N SER A 221 1.27 2.20 -22.82
CA SER A 221 1.97 1.97 -24.08
C SER A 221 3.03 3.07 -24.28
N PHE A 222 4.06 2.79 -25.06
CA PHE A 222 4.97 3.84 -25.52
C PHE A 222 4.23 4.65 -26.59
N SER A 223 3.93 5.91 -26.28
CA SER A 223 3.50 6.93 -27.25
C SER A 223 4.71 7.61 -27.86
#